data_AF-A0A1Q2KY59-F1
#
_entry.id   AF-A0A1Q2KY59-F1
#
_cell.length_a   1.000
_cell.length_b   1.000
_cell.length_c   1.000
_cell.angle_alpha   90.00
_cell.angle_beta   90.00
_cell.angle_gamma   90.00
#
_symmetry.space_group_name_H-M   'P 1'
#
loop_
_entity.id
_entity.type
_entity.pdbx_description
1 polymer ?
#
loop_
_entity_poly.entity_id
_entity_poly.type
_entity_poly.pdbx_seq_one_letter_code
_entity_poly.pdbx_strand_id
1 'polypeptide(L)'
;MKRVHSLVVLICLLMALTSCNSKPMTIVDFYEGSLENITEISILDGRTGEEVRTVDSAVIDAFLQDIQSIQFVPEKDQSAREGYLYSIRFFEGDSETFRFTPIEVEGNYYETEPDIHPVISQYAEEFSLE
;
A
#
# COMPACT_ATOMS: atom_id res chain seq x y z
N MET A 1 7.67 -18.10 41.76
CA MET A 1 7.41 -16.91 40.92
C MET A 1 8.39 -16.77 39.74
N LYS A 2 9.70 -16.94 39.92
CA LYS A 2 10.72 -16.82 38.85
C LYS A 2 10.51 -17.78 37.66
N ARG A 3 10.07 -19.02 37.91
CA ARG A 3 9.80 -20.03 36.85
C ARG A 3 8.56 -19.71 36.00
N VAL A 4 7.56 -19.04 36.58
CA VAL A 4 6.34 -18.63 35.85
C VAL A 4 6.62 -17.38 35.03
N HIS A 5 7.37 -16.41 35.55
CA HIS A 5 7.85 -15.26 34.78
C HIS A 5 8.74 -15.68 33.60
N SER A 6 9.64 -16.64 33.81
CA SER A 6 10.50 -17.18 32.74
C SER A 6 9.71 -17.89 31.65
N LEU A 7 8.58 -18.53 31.99
CA LEU A 7 7.70 -19.20 31.02
C LEU A 7 6.87 -18.18 30.20
N VAL A 8 6.38 -17.12 30.86
CA VAL A 8 5.62 -16.04 30.20
C VAL A 8 6.47 -15.27 29.20
N VAL A 9 7.73 -14.94 29.56
CA VAL A 9 8.66 -14.27 28.64
C VAL A 9 8.98 -15.15 27.42
N LEU A 10 9.12 -16.46 27.61
CA LEU A 10 9.36 -17.41 26.52
C LEU A 10 8.14 -17.55 25.60
N ILE A 11 6.92 -17.55 26.15
CA ILE A 11 5.66 -17.58 25.39
C ILE A 11 5.47 -16.28 24.57
N CYS A 12 5.79 -15.13 25.15
CA CYS A 12 5.79 -13.85 24.42
C CYS A 12 6.84 -13.83 23.28
N LEU A 13 7.99 -14.47 23.47
CA LEU A 13 9.03 -14.57 22.44
C LEU A 13 8.63 -15.53 21.30
N LEU A 14 7.86 -16.58 21.60
CA LEU A 14 7.38 -17.55 20.61
C LEU A 14 6.23 -17.02 19.75
N MET A 15 5.42 -16.09 20.28
CA MET A 15 4.38 -15.41 19.49
C MET A 15 4.95 -14.43 18.45
N ALA A 16 6.24 -14.06 18.54
CA ALA A 16 6.90 -13.19 17.56
C ALA A 16 7.44 -13.93 16.33
N LEU A 17 7.32 -15.26 16.25
CA LEU A 17 7.90 -16.09 15.18
C LEU A 17 6.90 -16.58 14.13
N THR A 18 5.64 -16.14 14.15
CA THR A 18 4.71 -16.43 13.05
C THR A 18 5.04 -15.53 11.87
N SER A 19 6.05 -15.92 11.09
CA SER A 19 6.19 -15.45 9.71
C SER A 19 4.94 -15.92 8.96
N CYS A 20 3.96 -15.04 8.85
CA CYS A 20 2.77 -15.29 8.06
C CYS A 20 3.26 -15.42 6.60
N ASN A 21 3.23 -16.62 6.03
CA ASN A 21 3.28 -16.75 4.57
C ASN A 21 1.93 -16.23 4.07
N SER A 22 1.82 -14.91 3.97
CA SER A 22 0.60 -14.23 3.58
C SER A 22 0.27 -14.61 2.14
N LYS A 23 -1.01 -14.89 1.89
CA LYS A 23 -1.53 -15.09 0.54
C LYS A 23 -1.40 -13.77 -0.25
N PRO A 24 -1.28 -13.79 -1.58
CA PRO A 24 -1.45 -12.59 -2.39
C PRO A 24 -2.74 -11.85 -2.03
N MET A 25 -2.64 -10.53 -1.92
CA MET A 25 -3.73 -9.60 -1.58
C MET A 25 -3.87 -8.54 -2.66
N THR A 26 -5.01 -7.90 -2.76
CA THR A 26 -5.27 -6.77 -3.64
C THR A 26 -5.42 -5.48 -2.83
N ILE A 27 -5.49 -4.33 -3.48
CA ILE A 27 -5.76 -3.06 -2.77
C ILE A 27 -7.09 -3.09 -2.01
N VAL A 28 -8.07 -3.85 -2.53
CA VAL A 28 -9.38 -4.04 -1.90
C VAL A 28 -9.28 -4.84 -0.61
N ASP A 29 -8.29 -5.74 -0.50
CA ASP A 29 -8.07 -6.50 0.72
C ASP A 29 -7.40 -5.65 1.82
N PHE A 30 -6.60 -4.65 1.44
CA PHE A 30 -5.94 -3.75 2.39
C PHE A 30 -6.82 -2.57 2.81
N TYR A 31 -7.68 -2.09 1.91
CA TYR A 31 -8.51 -0.92 2.18
C TYR A 31 -9.79 -1.32 2.94
N GLU A 32 -9.92 -0.88 4.19
CA GLU A 32 -11.11 -1.17 5.01
C GLU A 32 -12.37 -0.41 4.54
N GLY A 33 -12.19 0.66 3.76
CA GLY A 33 -13.26 1.49 3.21
C GLY A 33 -13.86 0.97 1.90
N SER A 34 -14.82 1.70 1.35
CA SER A 34 -15.31 1.46 -0.01
C SER A 34 -14.50 2.28 -0.99
N LEU A 35 -13.97 1.67 -2.05
CA LEU A 35 -13.28 2.41 -3.11
C LEU A 35 -14.18 3.50 -3.73
N GLU A 36 -15.49 3.30 -3.74
CA GLU A 36 -16.49 4.28 -4.22
C GLU A 36 -16.56 5.57 -3.38
N ASN A 37 -16.02 5.55 -2.15
CA ASN A 37 -16.02 6.73 -1.29
C ASN A 37 -14.79 7.63 -1.52
N ILE A 38 -13.81 7.17 -2.30
CA ILE A 38 -12.58 7.92 -2.56
C ILE A 38 -12.93 9.15 -3.40
N THR A 39 -12.62 10.33 -2.88
CA THR A 39 -12.91 11.62 -3.53
C THR A 39 -11.68 12.32 -4.07
N GLU A 40 -10.49 11.92 -3.63
CA GLU A 40 -9.21 12.44 -4.12
C GLU A 40 -8.15 11.35 -4.07
N ILE A 41 -7.26 11.35 -5.06
CA ILE A 41 -6.05 10.54 -5.08
C ILE A 41 -4.85 11.46 -5.26
N SER A 42 -3.80 11.24 -4.46
CA SER A 42 -2.51 11.89 -4.65
C SER A 42 -1.44 10.87 -5.01
N ILE A 43 -0.57 11.22 -5.95
CA ILE A 43 0.64 10.47 -6.28
C ILE A 43 1.85 11.37 -6.05
N LEU A 44 2.74 10.93 -5.16
CA LEU A 44 4.04 11.57 -4.88
C LEU A 44 5.15 10.79 -5.59
N ASP A 45 5.94 11.45 -6.41
CA ASP A 45 7.16 10.89 -7.01
C ASP A 45 8.31 10.93 -5.98
N GLY A 46 8.79 9.77 -5.56
CA GLY A 46 9.86 9.64 -4.57
C GLY A 46 11.25 10.09 -5.07
N ARG A 47 11.42 10.30 -6.38
CA ARG A 47 12.66 10.77 -6.99
C ARG A 47 12.78 12.29 -6.97
N THR A 48 11.66 12.98 -7.23
CA THR A 48 11.63 14.45 -7.36
C THR A 48 11.02 15.14 -6.15
N GLY A 49 10.17 14.43 -5.39
CA GLY A 49 9.33 14.99 -4.32
C GLY A 49 8.13 15.77 -4.86
N GLU A 50 7.87 15.73 -6.16
CA GLU A 50 6.69 16.35 -6.76
C GLU A 50 5.45 15.52 -6.48
N GLU A 51 4.36 16.21 -6.19
CA GLU A 51 3.07 15.61 -5.88
C GLU A 51 2.02 16.14 -6.83
N VAL A 52 1.26 15.20 -7.41
CA VAL A 52 0.11 15.47 -8.26
C VAL A 52 -1.14 14.89 -7.62
N ARG A 53 -2.29 15.54 -7.83
CA ARG A 53 -3.55 15.19 -7.20
C ARG A 53 -4.67 15.30 -8.22
N THR A 54 -5.63 14.39 -8.14
CA THR A 54 -6.86 14.47 -8.92
C THR A 54 -8.08 14.41 -8.01
N VAL A 55 -9.09 15.19 -8.37
CA VAL A 55 -10.45 15.16 -7.79
C VAL A 55 -11.50 14.84 -8.87
N ASP A 56 -11.07 14.56 -10.11
CA ASP A 56 -11.96 14.16 -11.19
C ASP A 56 -12.42 12.72 -10.95
N SER A 57 -13.71 12.56 -10.66
CA SER A 57 -14.29 11.25 -10.36
C SER A 57 -14.09 10.22 -11.48
N ALA A 58 -14.10 10.64 -12.75
CA ALA A 58 -13.91 9.71 -13.86
C ALA A 58 -12.47 9.19 -13.94
N VAL A 59 -11.49 10.06 -13.64
CA VAL A 59 -10.07 9.69 -13.57
C VAL A 59 -9.81 8.80 -12.36
N ILE A 60 -10.39 9.14 -11.19
CA ILE A 60 -10.33 8.32 -9.97
C ILE A 60 -10.89 6.92 -10.22
N ASP A 61 -12.09 6.82 -10.81
CA ASP A 61 -12.74 5.55 -11.10
C ASP A 61 -11.89 4.68 -12.03
N ALA A 62 -11.29 5.29 -13.07
CA ALA A 62 -10.42 4.59 -14.00
C ALA A 62 -9.15 4.07 -13.29
N PHE A 63 -8.48 4.91 -12.49
CA PHE A 63 -7.31 4.51 -11.72
C PHE A 63 -7.61 3.32 -10.80
N LEU A 64 -8.69 3.43 -10.02
CA LEU A 64 -9.09 2.39 -9.08
C LEU A 64 -9.46 1.09 -9.81
N GLN A 65 -10.15 1.18 -10.95
CA GLN A 65 -10.50 0.03 -11.77
C GLN A 65 -9.26 -0.70 -12.31
N ASP A 66 -8.22 0.02 -12.69
CA ASP A 66 -6.98 -0.56 -13.23
C ASP A 66 -6.15 -1.26 -12.15
N ILE A 67 -6.12 -0.73 -10.92
CA ILE A 67 -5.29 -1.30 -9.85
C ILE A 67 -6.01 -2.31 -8.94
N GLN A 68 -7.35 -2.31 -8.87
CA GLN A 68 -8.08 -3.12 -7.88
C GLN A 68 -7.85 -4.64 -7.99
N SER A 69 -7.43 -5.12 -9.17
CA SER A 69 -7.18 -6.54 -9.41
C SER A 69 -5.70 -6.93 -9.33
N ILE A 70 -4.80 -5.95 -9.17
CA ILE A 70 -3.36 -6.19 -9.06
C ILE A 70 -3.06 -6.89 -7.74
N GLN A 71 -2.32 -7.98 -7.82
CA GLN A 71 -1.96 -8.78 -6.65
C GLN A 71 -0.64 -8.31 -6.07
N PHE A 72 -0.65 -7.94 -4.79
CA PHE A 72 0.51 -7.77 -3.95
C PHE A 72 0.90 -9.13 -3.37
N VAL A 73 1.93 -9.73 -3.95
CA VAL A 73 2.52 -11.00 -3.54
C VAL A 73 3.59 -10.71 -2.48
N PRO A 74 3.44 -11.17 -1.23
CA PRO A 74 4.42 -10.90 -0.19
C PRO A 74 5.80 -11.43 -0.58
N GLU A 75 6.81 -10.58 -0.44
CA GLU A 75 8.18 -11.00 -0.69
C GLU A 75 8.69 -11.95 0.39
N LYS A 76 9.57 -12.88 0.00
CA LYS A 76 10.24 -13.76 0.98
C LYS A 76 11.19 -12.99 1.89
N ASP A 77 11.82 -11.94 1.36
CA ASP A 77 12.72 -11.08 2.12
C ASP A 77 12.01 -9.81 2.56
N GLN A 78 11.65 -9.79 3.84
CA GLN A 78 11.01 -8.67 4.53
C GLN A 78 12.02 -7.77 5.25
N SER A 79 13.31 -7.83 4.88
CA SER A 79 14.32 -6.92 5.41
C SER A 79 13.98 -5.48 5.07
N ALA A 80 14.18 -4.56 6.02
CA ALA A 80 13.89 -3.14 5.84
C ALA A 80 14.60 -2.55 4.61
N ARG A 81 13.87 -1.71 3.88
CA ARG A 81 14.31 -1.01 2.67
C ARG A 81 14.07 0.48 2.84
N GLU A 82 14.86 1.28 2.14
CA GLU A 82 14.71 2.73 2.10
C GLU A 82 14.30 3.19 0.71
N GLY A 83 13.37 4.14 0.67
CA GLY A 83 12.91 4.77 -0.56
C GLY A 83 11.81 3.99 -1.30
N TYR A 84 11.16 4.68 -2.22
CA TYR A 84 10.13 4.17 -3.13
C TYR A 84 10.10 5.05 -4.37
N LEU A 85 9.58 4.53 -5.48
CA LEU A 85 9.39 5.33 -6.69
C LEU A 85 8.15 6.23 -6.59
N TYR A 86 7.06 5.70 -6.04
CA TYR A 86 5.81 6.43 -5.87
C TYR A 86 5.19 6.16 -4.50
N SER A 87 4.52 7.16 -3.93
CA SER A 87 3.61 6.99 -2.80
C SER A 87 2.22 7.46 -3.21
N ILE A 88 1.23 6.61 -3.01
CA ILE A 88 -0.16 6.82 -3.41
C ILE A 88 -0.96 6.99 -2.13
N ARG A 89 -1.83 8.01 -2.10
CA ARG A 89 -2.77 8.24 -1.01
C ARG A 89 -4.19 8.38 -1.52
N PHE A 90 -5.12 7.80 -0.77
CA PHE A 90 -6.55 7.95 -0.97
C PHE A 90 -7.14 8.84 0.11
N PHE A 91 -8.12 9.65 -0.28
CA PHE A 91 -8.84 10.53 0.62
C PHE A 91 -10.34 10.34 0.47
N GLU A 92 -11.04 10.40 1.60
CA GLU A 92 -12.50 10.53 1.66
C GLU A 92 -12.82 11.92 2.23
N GLY A 93 -13.22 12.85 1.36
CA GLY A 93 -13.25 14.29 1.67
C GLY A 93 -11.84 14.81 1.96
N ASP A 94 -11.69 15.51 3.09
CA ASP A 94 -10.41 16.10 3.52
C ASP A 94 -9.50 15.12 4.32
N SER A 95 -9.94 13.87 4.52
CA SER A 95 -9.22 12.91 5.36
C SER A 95 -8.45 11.90 4.52
N GLU A 96 -7.14 11.79 4.73
CA GLU A 96 -6.34 10.67 4.23
C GLU A 96 -6.83 9.38 4.91
N THR A 97 -7.32 8.42 4.12
CA THR A 97 -7.86 7.15 4.62
C THR A 97 -6.92 5.99 4.37
N PHE A 98 -6.05 6.09 3.35
CA PHE A 98 -5.13 5.01 3.01
C PHE A 98 -3.89 5.51 2.28
N ARG A 99 -2.78 4.82 2.51
CA ARG A 99 -1.50 5.09 1.87
C ARG A 99 -0.76 3.80 1.59
N PHE A 100 -0.18 3.71 0.41
CA PHE A 100 0.70 2.61 0.02
C PHE A 100 1.79 3.07 -0.94
N THR A 101 2.75 2.19 -1.18
CA THR A 101 3.71 2.30 -2.28
C THR A 101 3.62 1.04 -3.15
N PRO A 102 4.15 1.05 -4.39
CA PRO A 102 4.20 -0.15 -5.25
C PRO A 102 4.85 -1.38 -4.60
N ILE A 103 5.71 -1.16 -3.60
CA ILE A 103 6.52 -2.21 -2.98
C ILE A 103 6.21 -2.43 -1.51
N GLU A 104 5.40 -1.58 -0.88
CA GLU A 104 5.17 -1.60 0.57
C GLU A 104 3.73 -1.20 0.91
N VAL A 105 3.08 -2.04 1.71
CA VAL A 105 1.76 -1.79 2.29
C VAL A 105 1.83 -2.17 3.77
N GLU A 106 1.42 -1.27 4.67
CA GLU A 106 1.42 -1.49 6.12
C GLU A 106 2.77 -2.00 6.70
N GLY A 107 3.90 -1.55 6.12
CA GLY A 107 5.24 -1.94 6.58
C GLY A 107 5.71 -3.33 6.13
N ASN A 108 4.97 -4.01 5.26
CA ASN A 108 5.37 -5.26 4.64
C ASN A 108 5.70 -5.04 3.16
N TYR A 109 6.66 -5.80 2.63
CA TYR A 109 7.15 -5.68 1.25
C TYR A 109 6.48 -6.68 0.31
N TYR A 110 6.18 -6.21 -0.89
CA TYR A 110 5.45 -6.96 -1.91
C TYR A 110 6.04 -6.77 -3.30
N GLU A 111 5.90 -7.80 -4.12
CA GLU A 111 5.98 -7.71 -5.57
C GLU A 111 4.56 -7.70 -6.14
N THR A 112 4.31 -6.93 -7.19
CA THR A 112 2.98 -6.85 -7.79
C THR A 112 2.87 -7.70 -9.06
N GLU A 113 1.76 -8.44 -9.19
CA GLU A 113 1.42 -9.21 -10.39
C GLU A 113 0.02 -8.78 -10.92
N PRO A 114 -0.07 -8.14 -12.10
CA PRO A 114 1.03 -7.62 -12.93
C PRO A 114 1.79 -6.47 -12.24
N ASP A 115 2.92 -6.05 -12.83
CA ASP A 115 3.69 -4.90 -12.34
C ASP A 115 2.82 -3.63 -12.33
N ILE A 116 2.68 -3.01 -11.16
CA ILE A 116 1.86 -1.82 -10.95
C ILE A 116 2.54 -0.52 -11.41
N HIS A 117 3.88 -0.49 -11.55
CA HIS A 117 4.62 0.73 -11.82
C HIS A 117 4.20 1.44 -13.13
N PRO A 118 3.98 0.74 -14.26
CA PRO A 118 3.54 1.39 -15.49
C PRO A 118 2.19 2.10 -15.33
N VAL A 119 1.26 1.49 -14.60
CA VAL A 119 -0.07 2.07 -14.34
C VAL A 119 0.07 3.34 -13.52
N ILE A 120 0.81 3.29 -12.41
CA ILE A 120 1.01 4.48 -11.56
C ILE A 120 1.74 5.59 -12.31
N SER A 121 2.75 5.26 -13.11
CA SER A 121 3.49 6.25 -13.89
C SER A 121 2.60 6.95 -14.92
N GLN A 122 1.70 6.21 -15.57
CA GLN A 122 0.74 6.78 -16.51
C GLN A 122 -0.20 7.78 -15.82
N TYR A 123 -0.78 7.40 -14.67
CA TYR A 123 -1.70 8.28 -13.95
C TYR A 123 -0.99 9.47 -13.29
N ALA A 124 0.27 9.33 -12.88
CA ALA A 124 1.05 10.47 -12.43
C ALA A 124 1.22 11.55 -13.53
N GLU A 125 1.45 11.12 -14.78
CA GLU A 125 1.47 12.03 -15.92
C GLU A 125 0.09 12.62 -16.21
N GLU A 126 -0.97 11.81 -16.15
CA GLU A 126 -2.36 12.26 -16.39
C GLU A 126 -2.80 13.32 -15.37
N PHE A 127 -2.56 13.10 -14.08
CA PHE A 127 -2.91 14.05 -13.01
C PHE A 127 -2.12 15.36 -13.13
N SER A 128 -0.96 15.35 -13.79
CA SER A 128 -0.14 16.54 -14.02
C SER A 128 -0.70 17.47 -15.11
N LEU A 129 -1.68 16.99 -15.89
CA LEU A 129 -2.28 17.74 -17.00
C LEU A 129 -3.58 18.46 -16.63
N GLU A 130 -4.11 18.21 -15.43
CA GLU A 130 -5.29 18.87 -14.84
C GLU A 130 -4.96 20.29 -14.34
#